data_AF-A0A4P8KQP0-F1
#
_entry.id   AF-A0A4P8KQP0-F1
#
_cell.length_a   1.000
_cell.length_b   1.000
_cell.length_c   1.000
_cell.angle_alpha   90.00
_cell.angle_beta   90.00
_cell.angle_gamma   90.00
#
_symmetry.space_group_name_H-M   'P 1'
#
loop_
_entity.id
_entity.type
_entity.pdbx_description
1 polymer ?
#
loop_
_entity_poly.entity_id
_entity_poly.type
_entity_poly.pdbx_seq_one_letter_code
_entity_poly.pdbx_strand_id
1 'polypeptide(L)' 'MADDLWRQLSAFAERLRVEGLLGWADELDDITRYASTGSEALMGARWVLTRLVSAEAETTASSRETARGLIAELTDALG' A
#
# COMPACT_ATOMS: atom_id res chain seq x y z
N MET A 1 -4.58 -5.42 -15.41
CA MET A 1 -3.59 -5.76 -14.37
C MET A 1 -3.36 -4.57 -13.45
N ALA A 2 -2.93 -3.41 -13.96
CA ALA A 2 -2.77 -2.19 -13.16
C ALA A 2 -4.08 -1.72 -12.46
N ASP A 3 -5.23 -1.80 -13.13
CA ASP A 3 -6.53 -1.42 -12.54
C ASP A 3 -6.94 -2.33 -11.37
N ASP A 4 -6.55 -3.61 -11.42
CA ASP A 4 -6.86 -4.55 -10.35
C ASP A 4 -6.01 -4.25 -9.11
N LEU A 5 -4.73 -3.96 -9.33
CA LEU A 5 -3.79 -3.59 -8.28
C LEU A 5 -4.19 -2.28 -7.59
N TRP A 6 -4.66 -1.29 -8.36
CA TRP A 6 -5.17 -0.05 -7.76
C TRP A 6 -6.40 -0.27 -6.91
N ARG A 7 -7.34 -1.10 -7.37
CA ARG A 7 -8.51 -1.46 -6.57
C ARG A 7 -8.11 -2.16 -5.27
N GLN A 8 -7.13 -3.07 -5.33
CA GLN A 8 -6.61 -3.74 -4.14
C GLN A 8 -5.95 -2.76 -3.16
N LEU A 9 -5.15 -1.82 -3.65
CA LEU A 9 -4.52 -0.78 -2.83
C LEU A 9 -5.54 0.16 -2.19
N SER A 10 -6.55 0.60 -2.93
CA SER A 10 -7.65 1.40 -2.36
C SER A 10 -8.46 0.64 -1.31
N ALA A 11 -8.75 -0.65 -1.55
CA ALA A 11 -9.42 -1.50 -0.57
C ALA A 11 -8.58 -1.68 0.70
N PHE A 12 -7.26 -1.79 0.55
CA PHE A 12 -6.35 -1.89 1.68
C PHE A 12 -6.24 -0.58 2.46
N ALA A 13 -6.16 0.57 1.78
CA ALA A 13 -6.18 1.88 2.44
C ALA A 13 -7.45 2.08 3.27
N GLU A 14 -8.62 1.68 2.74
CA GLU A 14 -9.87 1.75 3.48
C GLU A 14 -9.88 0.83 4.70
N ARG A 15 -9.33 -0.38 4.56
CA ARG A 15 -9.16 -1.30 5.68
C ARG A 15 -8.27 -0.70 6.79
N LEU A 16 -7.17 -0.04 6.43
CA LEU A 16 -6.31 0.64 7.40
C LEU A 16 -7.09 1.72 8.17
N ARG A 17 -8.03 2.43 7.53
CA ARG A 17 -8.90 3.38 8.24
C ARG A 17 -9.80 2.72 9.26
N VAL A 18 -10.44 1.60 8.90
CA VAL A 18 -11.28 0.81 9.82
C VAL A 18 -10.46 0.29 11.01
N GLU A 19 -9.19 -0.05 10.79
CA GLU A 19 -8.26 -0.48 11.84
C GLU A 19 -7.68 0.69 12.67
N GLY A 20 -8.02 1.95 12.35
CA GLY A 20 -7.51 3.14 13.04
C GLY A 20 -6.09 3.56 12.63
N LEU A 21 -5.52 2.94 11.59
CA LEU A 21 -4.18 3.18 11.06
C LEU A 21 -4.18 4.32 10.02
N LEU A 22 -4.76 5.47 10.40
CA LEU A 22 -5.06 6.58 9.49
C LEU A 22 -3.81 7.12 8.79
N GLY A 23 -2.68 7.26 9.49
CA GLY A 23 -1.45 7.77 8.87
C GLY A 23 -0.94 6.90 7.72
N TRP A 24 -1.09 5.57 7.83
CA TRP A 24 -0.71 4.65 6.75
C TRP A 24 -1.70 4.67 5.58
N ALA A 25 -3.00 4.83 5.87
CA ALA A 25 -4.02 5.00 4.84
C ALA A 25 -3.80 6.28 4.03
N ASP A 26 -3.48 7.39 4.71
CA ASP A 26 -3.24 8.68 4.09
C ASP A 26 -1.98 8.68 3.23
N GLU A 27 -0.89 8.04 3.69
CA GLU A 27 0.33 7.87 2.88
C GLU A 27 0.06 7.11 1.57
N LEU A 28 -0.78 6.08 1.59
CA LEU A 28 -1.16 5.33 0.38
C LEU A 28 -2.00 6.18 -0.58
N ASP A 29 -2.93 6.96 -0.07
CA ASP A 29 -3.76 7.86 -0.89
C ASP A 29 -2.92 8.98 -1.51
N ASP A 30 -1.98 9.57 -0.78
CA ASP A 30 -1.14 10.65 -1.26
C ASP A 30 -0.26 10.25 -2.45
N ILE A 31 0.17 8.98 -2.50
CA ILE A 31 0.89 8.46 -3.67
C ILE A 31 0.05 8.58 -4.95
N THR A 32 -1.24 8.26 -4.88
CA THR A 32 -2.14 8.37 -6.05
C THR A 32 -2.39 9.82 -6.45
N ARG A 33 -2.28 10.77 -5.51
CA ARG A 33 -2.47 12.20 -5.74
C ARG A 33 -1.23 12.87 -6.33
N TYR A 34 -0.03 12.46 -5.93
CA TYR A 34 1.20 13.19 -6.24
C TYR A 34 2.12 12.48 -7.26
N ALA A 35 1.90 11.21 -7.57
CA ALA A 35 2.70 10.53 -8.58
C ALA A 35 2.47 11.11 -9.98
N SER A 36 3.56 11.31 -10.74
CA SER A 36 3.53 11.82 -12.11
C SER A 36 3.29 10.71 -13.14
N THR A 37 3.52 9.45 -12.78
CA THR A 37 3.31 8.28 -13.64
C THR A 37 2.75 7.09 -12.88
N GLY A 38 2.17 6.13 -13.59
CA GLY A 38 1.71 4.87 -13.00
C GLY A 38 2.84 4.08 -12.32
N SER A 39 4.01 3.98 -12.95
CA SER A 39 5.17 3.27 -12.36
C SER A 39 5.68 3.96 -11.09
N GLU A 40 5.71 5.30 -11.07
CA GLU A 40 6.06 6.07 -9.87
C GLU A 40 5.07 5.80 -8.73
N ALA A 41 3.77 5.79 -9.04
CA ALA A 41 2.74 5.46 -8.06
C ALA A 41 2.94 4.03 -7.51
N LEU A 42 3.20 3.05 -8.36
CA LEU A 42 3.42 1.66 -7.94
C LEU A 42 4.69 1.51 -7.07
N MET A 43 5.78 2.19 -7.43
CA MET A 43 6.99 2.22 -6.60
C MET A 43 6.75 2.89 -5.25
N GLY A 44 6.02 4.01 -5.23
CA GLY A 44 5.62 4.71 -4.00
C GLY A 44 4.80 3.81 -3.09
N ALA A 45 3.77 3.15 -3.63
CA ALA A 45 2.94 2.22 -2.88
C ALA A 45 3.77 1.08 -2.29
N ARG A 46 4.69 0.48 -3.08
CA ARG A 46 5.59 -0.56 -2.58
C ARG A 46 6.47 -0.08 -1.43
N TRP A 47 6.96 1.16 -1.50
CA TRP A 47 7.78 1.74 -0.44
C TRP A 47 6.99 1.94 0.87
N VAL A 48 5.77 2.49 0.80
CA VAL A 48 4.91 2.66 1.98
C VAL A 48 4.56 1.32 2.62
N LEU A 49 4.17 0.33 1.81
CA LEU A 49 3.85 -1.00 2.31
C LEU A 49 5.06 -1.69 2.96
N THR A 50 6.26 -1.51 2.41
CA THR A 50 7.49 -2.07 2.99
C THR A 50 7.74 -1.50 4.39
N ARG A 51 7.56 -0.18 4.56
CA ARG A 51 7.66 0.48 5.86
C ARG A 51 6.61 -0.02 6.83
N LEU A 52 5.35 -0.15 6.39
CA LEU A 52 4.25 -0.67 7.19
C LEU A 52 4.59 -2.07 7.74
N VAL A 53 5.13 -2.96 6.90
CA VAL A 53 5.56 -4.31 7.31
C VAL A 53 6.64 -4.27 8.40
N SER A 54 7.52 -3.26 8.40
CA SER A 54 8.58 -3.10 9.41
C SER A 54 8.13 -2.39 10.68
N ALA A 55 7.03 -1.64 10.65
CA ALA A 55 6.55 -0.82 11.76
C ALA A 55 5.75 -1.64 12.78
N GLU A 56 6.39 -2.61 13.44
CA GLU A 56 5.65 -3.61 14.20
C GLU A 56 4.83 -3.06 15.38
N ALA A 57 5.32 -1.99 16.00
CA ALA A 57 4.68 -1.33 17.14
C ALA A 57 3.49 -0.43 16.75
N GLU A 58 3.38 -0.08 15.46
CA GLU A 58 2.42 0.91 14.93
C GLU A 58 1.38 0.27 14.01
N THR A 59 1.40 -1.07 13.87
CA THR A 59 0.59 -1.82 12.90
C THR A 59 0.03 -3.10 13.51
N THR A 60 -0.97 -3.68 12.87
CA THR A 60 -1.48 -5.01 13.26
C THR A 60 -0.78 -6.12 12.46
N ALA A 61 -0.72 -7.33 13.02
CA ALA A 61 -0.19 -8.49 12.32
C ALA A 61 -0.94 -8.76 11.00
N SER A 62 -2.26 -8.55 10.98
CA SER A 62 -3.09 -8.76 9.80
C SER A 62 -2.80 -7.72 8.70
N SER A 63 -2.63 -6.44 9.06
CA SER A 63 -2.26 -5.39 8.09
C SER A 63 -0.89 -5.67 7.48
N ARG A 64 0.08 -6.13 8.29
CA ARG A 64 1.41 -6.54 7.81
C ARG A 64 1.35 -7.74 6.86
N GLU A 65 0.50 -8.72 7.13
CA GLU A 65 0.31 -9.88 6.25
C GLU A 65 -0.27 -9.48 4.90
N THR A 66 -1.34 -8.70 4.88
CA THR A 66 -1.94 -8.18 3.63
C THR A 66 -0.94 -7.32 2.85
N ALA A 67 -0.19 -6.44 3.54
CA ALA A 67 0.84 -5.61 2.90
C ALA A 67 1.93 -6.45 2.23
N ARG A 68 2.36 -7.58 2.82
CA ARG A 68 3.33 -8.50 2.18
C ARG A 68 2.79 -9.10 0.88
N GLY A 69 1.51 -9.48 0.84
CA GLY A 69 0.86 -9.95 -0.39
C GLY A 69 0.90 -8.90 -1.50
N LEU A 70 0.49 -7.66 -1.17
CA LEU A 70 0.49 -6.54 -2.10
C LEU A 70 1.90 -6.17 -2.60
N ILE A 71 2.92 -6.23 -1.74
CA ILE A 71 4.32 -6.01 -2.14
C ILE A 71 4.78 -7.02 -3.20
N ALA A 72 4.37 -8.28 -3.07
CA ALA A 72 4.71 -9.32 -4.05
C ALA A 72 4.07 -9.02 -5.41
N GLU A 73 2.77 -8.69 -5.43
CA GLU A 73 2.07 -8.33 -6.67
C GLU A 73 2.64 -7.04 -7.31
N LEU A 74 2.97 -6.03 -6.50
CA LEU A 74 3.63 -4.80 -6.97
C LEU A 74 5.02 -5.06 -7.56
N THR A 75 5.76 -6.01 -6.99
CA THR A 75 7.10 -6.35 -7.48
C THR A 75 7.04 -7.06 -8.83
N ASP A 76 6.06 -7.92 -9.02
CA ASP A 76 5.79 -8.57 -10.31
C ASP A 76 5.36 -7.55 -11.39
N ALA A 77 4.45 -6.63 -11.04
CA ALA A 77 3.98 -5.60 -11.95
C ALA A 77 5.04 -4.55 -12.36
N LEU A 78 6.11 -4.39 -11.57
CA LEU A 78 7.23 -3.50 -11.85
C LEU A 78 8.39 -4.19 -12.59
N GLY A 79 8.29 -5.51 -12.83
CA GLY A 79 9.29 -6.36 -13.47
C GLY A 79 9.49 -6.10 -14.96
#